data_AF-A0A674MLU3-F1
#
_entry.id   AF-A0A674MLU3-F1
#
_cell.length_a   1.000
_cell.length_b   1.000
_cell.length_c   1.000
_cell.angle_alpha   90.00
_cell.angle_beta   90.00
_cell.angle_gamma   90.00
#
_symmetry.space_group_name_H-M   'P 1'
#
loop_
_entity.id
_entity.type
_entity.pdbx_description
1 polymer ?
#
loop_
_entity_poly.entity_id
_entity_poly.type
_entity_poly.pdbx_seq_one_letter_code
_entity_poly.pdbx_strand_id
1 'polypeptide(L)'
;HHYYILSDLRELLCPTHAFGLVAGVYSVTTVTRVSVKAGDSVSIPCLYHPKYTSHVKYLCQGYSYNSCSYAVKTNQQSSERFLISDDREKKVFTVTVKDVREGDTDFWCIVEINGGSDDGTYFQMSVTRGKNRTLYVDHQEVTGFIGEQTTIKCYYQNSGQAKWCRVGGPCVTQSQGSIDGTTVFINETLPRVFTVTMSGLKMEDSGWYWCSRGDLQMPVQIIVREKPSTSNLSGSFMIVIISLSLFIIMVCLSSLIWFCIKRQSKSWLITVKANFIK
;
A
#
# COMPACT_ATOMS: atom_id res chain seq x y z
N HIS A 1 49.33 37.81 49.92
CA HIS A 1 49.29 37.61 48.46
C HIS A 1 48.03 38.33 47.93
N HIS A 2 48.04 39.65 47.64
CA HIS A 2 48.50 40.32 46.41
C HIS A 2 47.88 39.66 45.14
N TYR A 3 47.12 40.28 44.22
CA TYR A 3 46.90 41.67 43.78
C TYR A 3 45.52 41.80 43.06
N TYR A 4 45.05 43.04 42.87
CA TYR A 4 43.90 43.46 42.03
C TYR A 4 44.14 43.30 40.52
N ILE A 5 43.06 43.26 39.69
CA ILE A 5 42.75 44.14 38.52
C ILE A 5 41.73 43.50 37.55
N LEU A 6 40.71 44.27 37.14
CA LEU A 6 39.84 44.05 35.97
C LEU A 6 40.56 44.42 34.66
N SER A 7 40.39 43.63 33.59
CA SER A 7 40.35 44.14 32.21
C SER A 7 39.92 43.08 31.18
N ASP A 8 38.89 43.43 30.42
CA ASP A 8 38.49 43.04 29.05
C ASP A 8 39.58 42.39 28.16
N LEU A 9 39.25 41.31 27.42
CA LEU A 9 39.32 41.28 25.95
C LEU A 9 38.80 39.95 25.33
N ARG A 10 38.15 40.13 24.18
CA ARG A 10 37.52 39.22 23.22
C ARG A 10 38.40 38.08 22.66
N GLU A 11 37.69 37.04 22.20
CA GLU A 11 37.99 36.11 21.09
C GLU A 11 39.10 35.05 21.29
N LEU A 12 38.68 33.78 21.38
CA LEU A 12 39.22 32.67 20.58
C LEU A 12 38.20 31.51 20.58
N LEU A 13 37.64 31.27 19.40
CA LEU A 13 36.67 30.23 19.05
C LEU A 13 37.20 28.80 19.32
N CYS A 14 36.35 27.94 19.89
CA CYS A 14 36.09 26.58 19.36
C CYS A 14 34.82 25.98 20.02
N PRO A 15 33.69 25.79 19.29
CA PRO A 15 32.49 25.18 19.86
C PRO A 15 32.55 23.67 19.72
N THR A 16 33.08 22.95 20.70
CA THR A 16 32.91 21.48 20.76
C THR A 16 31.66 21.15 21.56
N HIS A 17 30.59 20.89 20.81
CA HIS A 17 29.47 20.02 21.16
C HIS A 17 28.91 20.17 22.58
N ALA A 18 28.03 21.15 22.75
CA ALA A 18 26.94 20.99 23.71
C ALA A 18 26.16 19.73 23.31
N PHE A 19 26.39 18.65 24.05
CA PHE A 19 25.52 17.47 24.06
C PHE A 19 24.15 17.93 24.57
N GLY A 20 23.34 18.41 23.64
CA GLY A 20 21.91 18.52 23.84
C GLY A 20 21.38 17.10 24.03
N LEU A 21 20.83 16.83 25.21
CA LEU A 21 19.96 15.69 25.46
C LEU A 21 18.80 15.73 24.44
N VAL A 22 18.95 15.01 23.32
CA VAL A 22 17.81 14.74 22.43
C VAL A 22 16.95 13.70 23.14
N ALA A 23 15.88 14.18 23.75
CA ALA A 23 14.83 13.34 24.30
C ALA A 23 14.29 12.39 23.20
N GLY A 24 14.31 11.09 23.50
CA GLY A 24 13.50 10.02 22.89
C GLY A 24 13.42 9.99 21.38
N VAL A 25 14.40 9.35 20.71
CA VAL A 25 14.20 8.92 19.32
C VAL A 25 13.14 7.82 19.32
N TYR A 26 11.92 8.15 18.87
CA TYR A 26 10.84 7.19 18.67
C TYR A 26 11.36 5.96 17.93
N SER A 27 11.20 4.79 18.54
CA SER A 27 11.72 3.54 17.99
C SER A 27 10.70 2.83 17.10
N VAL A 28 9.42 2.85 17.49
CA VAL A 28 8.31 2.29 16.73
C VAL A 28 7.23 3.35 16.59
N THR A 29 6.61 3.48 15.42
CA THR A 29 5.56 4.47 15.17
C THR A 29 4.44 3.85 14.35
N THR A 30 3.20 4.11 14.75
CA THR A 30 2.01 3.66 14.04
C THR A 30 0.87 4.67 14.23
N VAL A 31 -0.31 4.33 13.72
CA VAL A 31 -1.54 5.09 13.97
C VAL A 31 -1.96 5.00 15.44
N THR A 32 -2.68 5.99 15.95
CA THR A 32 -3.09 6.01 17.36
C THR A 32 -4.42 5.32 17.59
N ARG A 33 -5.37 5.51 16.67
CA ARG A 33 -6.73 4.98 16.82
C ARG A 33 -7.39 4.76 15.47
N VAL A 34 -7.81 3.53 15.19
CA VAL A 34 -8.43 3.14 13.91
C VAL A 34 -9.88 2.76 14.09
N SER A 35 -10.73 3.03 13.10
CA SER A 35 -12.10 2.50 13.07
C SER A 35 -12.19 1.35 12.08
N VAL A 36 -12.88 0.29 12.50
CA VAL A 36 -13.15 -0.87 11.66
C VAL A 36 -14.49 -1.46 12.04
N LYS A 37 -15.18 -2.04 11.07
CA LYS A 37 -16.45 -2.73 11.32
C LYS A 37 -16.18 -4.16 11.75
N ALA A 38 -16.97 -4.70 12.68
CA ALA A 38 -16.90 -6.11 13.01
C ALA A 38 -17.10 -7.01 11.77
N GLY A 39 -16.28 -8.05 11.63
CA GLY A 39 -16.23 -8.97 10.50
C GLY A 39 -15.34 -8.52 9.33
N ASP A 40 -14.95 -7.24 9.28
CA ASP A 40 -14.05 -6.73 8.25
C ASP A 40 -12.57 -6.99 8.60
N SER A 41 -11.67 -6.62 7.69
CA SER A 41 -10.22 -6.68 7.90
C SER A 41 -9.60 -5.30 7.91
N VAL A 42 -8.52 -5.11 8.67
CA VAL A 42 -7.73 -3.87 8.69
C VAL A 42 -6.24 -4.18 8.77
N SER A 43 -5.44 -3.44 8.01
CA SER A 43 -3.99 -3.48 8.01
C SER A 43 -3.41 -2.25 8.69
N ILE A 44 -2.46 -2.45 9.59
CA ILE A 44 -1.85 -1.43 10.43
C ILE A 44 -0.34 -1.42 10.18
N PRO A 45 0.22 -0.30 9.67
CA PRO A 45 1.65 -0.17 9.46
C PRO A 45 2.37 0.28 10.73
N CYS A 46 3.48 -0.37 11.04
CA CYS A 46 4.30 -0.08 12.21
C CYS A 46 5.73 0.14 11.75
N LEU A 47 6.10 1.42 11.62
CA LEU A 47 7.44 1.85 11.28
C LEU A 47 8.36 1.57 12.46
N TYR A 48 9.61 1.23 12.19
CA TYR A 48 10.61 1.01 13.22
C TYR A 48 11.96 1.62 12.86
N HIS A 49 12.74 1.93 13.88
CA HIS A 49 14.08 2.48 13.71
C HIS A 49 15.00 1.47 12.98
N PRO A 50 15.85 1.89 12.03
CA PRO A 50 16.71 0.99 11.24
C PRO A 50 17.55 -0.02 12.05
N LYS A 51 17.94 0.34 13.28
CA LYS A 51 18.66 -0.56 14.21
C LYS A 51 17.93 -1.88 14.50
N TYR A 52 16.60 -1.90 14.33
CA TYR A 52 15.76 -3.07 14.59
C TYR A 52 15.49 -3.94 13.35
N THR A 53 16.18 -3.71 12.24
CA THR A 53 15.95 -4.45 10.98
C THR A 53 15.99 -5.97 11.15
N SER A 54 16.89 -6.49 12.00
CA SER A 54 17.06 -7.93 12.25
C SER A 54 16.19 -8.47 13.38
N HIS A 55 15.49 -7.61 14.12
CA HIS A 55 14.77 -8.01 15.33
C HIS A 55 13.39 -8.58 14.99
N VAL A 56 12.89 -9.47 15.85
CA VAL A 56 11.54 -10.03 15.71
C VAL A 56 10.52 -8.92 15.94
N LYS A 57 9.54 -8.80 15.04
CA LYS A 57 8.37 -7.94 15.19
C LYS A 57 7.16 -8.76 15.58
N TYR A 58 6.28 -8.18 16.40
CA TYR A 58 5.04 -8.82 16.78
C TYR A 58 3.91 -7.83 17.08
N LEU A 59 2.68 -8.35 16.97
CA LEU A 59 1.46 -7.72 17.45
C LEU A 59 1.08 -8.32 18.80
N CYS A 60 0.81 -7.49 19.79
CA CYS A 60 0.32 -7.92 21.09
C CYS A 60 -1.07 -7.33 21.36
N GLN A 61 -2.02 -8.16 21.79
CA GLN A 61 -3.39 -7.77 22.09
C GLN A 61 -3.58 -7.61 23.60
N GLY A 62 -4.01 -6.43 24.02
CA GLY A 62 -4.29 -6.11 25.42
C GLY A 62 -3.99 -4.65 25.74
N TYR A 63 -4.73 -4.10 26.70
CA TYR A 63 -4.57 -2.71 27.14
C TYR A 63 -3.19 -2.45 27.77
N SER A 64 -2.74 -3.34 28.66
CA SER A 64 -1.43 -3.23 29.32
C SER A 64 -0.38 -4.05 28.57
N TYR A 65 0.73 -3.40 28.19
CA TYR A 65 1.88 -4.05 27.54
C TYR A 65 2.42 -5.25 28.35
N ASN A 66 2.54 -5.11 29.68
CA ASN A 66 3.11 -6.16 30.54
C ASN A 66 2.27 -7.44 30.63
N SER A 67 1.00 -7.39 30.22
CA SER A 67 0.05 -8.50 30.32
C SER A 67 -0.70 -8.74 29.01
N CYS A 68 -0.22 -8.18 27.89
CA CYS A 68 -0.83 -8.41 26.59
C CYS A 68 -0.52 -9.83 26.10
N SER A 69 -1.37 -10.35 25.22
CA SER A 69 -1.21 -11.67 24.60
C SER A 69 -0.64 -11.53 23.20
N TYR A 70 0.37 -12.33 22.85
CA TYR A 70 0.92 -12.35 21.50
C TYR A 70 -0.15 -12.78 20.48
N ALA A 71 -0.47 -11.89 19.55
CA ALA A 71 -1.42 -12.17 18.47
C ALA A 71 -0.74 -12.78 17.25
N VAL A 72 0.45 -12.27 16.87
CA VAL A 72 1.28 -12.80 15.78
C VAL A 72 2.73 -12.32 15.89
N LYS A 73 3.70 -13.15 15.48
CA LYS A 73 5.13 -12.79 15.40
C LYS A 73 5.74 -13.11 14.03
N THR A 74 6.77 -12.38 13.64
CA THR A 74 7.52 -12.59 12.39
C THR A 74 8.35 -13.88 12.35
N ASN A 75 8.74 -14.43 13.50
CA ASN A 75 9.49 -15.69 13.61
C ASN A 75 8.60 -16.91 13.93
N GLN A 76 7.28 -16.75 13.85
CA GLN A 76 6.30 -17.80 14.09
C GLN A 76 5.33 -17.87 12.91
N GLN A 77 4.67 -19.02 12.75
CA GLN A 77 3.65 -19.16 11.73
C GLN A 77 2.46 -18.24 12.05
N SER A 78 2.05 -17.43 11.07
CA SER A 78 0.85 -16.59 11.21
C SER A 78 -0.39 -17.45 11.34
N SER A 79 -1.36 -16.97 12.12
CA SER A 79 -2.70 -17.57 12.16
C SER A 79 -3.51 -17.12 10.94
N GLU A 80 -4.64 -17.77 10.66
CA GLU A 80 -5.52 -17.33 9.57
C GLU A 80 -6.09 -15.92 9.80
N ARG A 81 -6.24 -15.54 11.08
CA ARG A 81 -6.88 -14.29 11.53
C ARG A 81 -5.90 -13.13 11.64
N PHE A 82 -4.70 -13.38 12.17
CA PHE A 82 -3.66 -12.39 12.37
C PHE A 82 -2.48 -12.68 11.46
N LEU A 83 -2.23 -11.76 10.53
CA LEU A 83 -1.09 -11.81 9.62
C LEU A 83 -0.07 -10.75 10.01
N ILE A 84 1.20 -11.04 9.74
CA ILE A 84 2.30 -10.08 9.85
C ILE A 84 3.22 -10.21 8.65
N SER A 85 3.70 -9.09 8.15
CA SER A 85 4.72 -9.01 7.11
C SER A 85 5.72 -7.91 7.46
N ASP A 86 7.02 -8.17 7.34
CA ASP A 86 8.08 -7.21 7.64
C ASP A 86 8.80 -6.78 6.35
N ASP A 87 8.56 -5.55 5.91
CA ASP A 87 9.33 -4.91 4.84
C ASP A 87 10.59 -4.28 5.46
N ARG A 88 11.66 -5.08 5.47
CA ARG A 88 12.96 -4.70 6.03
C ARG A 88 13.67 -3.60 5.27
N GLU A 89 13.33 -3.35 4.02
CA GLU A 89 13.91 -2.27 3.24
C GLU A 89 13.31 -0.94 3.70
N LYS A 90 11.97 -0.89 3.78
CA LYS A 90 11.20 0.30 4.16
C LYS A 90 11.09 0.52 5.67
N LYS A 91 11.63 -0.40 6.48
CA LYS A 91 11.59 -0.37 7.95
C LYS A 91 10.17 -0.27 8.50
N VAL A 92 9.26 -1.05 7.90
CA VAL A 92 7.86 -1.11 8.32
C VAL A 92 7.41 -2.56 8.33
N PHE A 93 6.84 -2.99 9.45
CA PHE A 93 6.05 -4.22 9.46
C PHE A 93 4.57 -3.88 9.45
N THR A 94 3.79 -4.65 8.71
CA THR A 94 2.36 -4.50 8.59
C THR A 94 1.69 -5.68 9.26
N VAL A 95 0.76 -5.39 10.17
CA VAL A 95 -0.09 -6.40 10.79
C VAL A 95 -1.48 -6.29 10.17
N THR A 96 -2.08 -7.42 9.81
CA THR A 96 -3.45 -7.47 9.30
C THR A 96 -4.30 -8.27 10.27
N VAL A 97 -5.33 -7.64 10.81
CA VAL A 97 -6.36 -8.30 11.61
C VAL A 97 -7.55 -8.57 10.70
N LYS A 98 -7.83 -9.85 10.45
CA LYS A 98 -9.02 -10.31 9.72
C LYS A 98 -10.14 -10.68 10.69
N ASP A 99 -11.37 -10.71 10.18
CA ASP A 99 -12.56 -11.07 10.96
C ASP A 99 -12.56 -10.33 12.31
N VAL A 100 -12.49 -8.99 12.26
CA VAL A 100 -12.35 -8.17 13.46
C VAL A 100 -13.56 -8.39 14.38
N ARG A 101 -13.28 -8.60 15.66
CA ARG A 101 -14.27 -8.88 16.71
C ARG A 101 -14.39 -7.70 17.64
N GLU A 102 -15.49 -7.61 18.37
CA GLU A 102 -15.74 -6.49 19.29
C GLU A 102 -14.74 -6.39 20.44
N GLY A 103 -14.11 -7.50 20.83
CA GLY A 103 -13.03 -7.51 21.83
C GLY A 103 -11.65 -7.15 21.27
N ASP A 104 -11.50 -6.90 19.97
CA ASP A 104 -10.26 -6.45 19.36
C ASP A 104 -10.12 -4.94 19.53
N THR A 105 -9.84 -4.49 20.74
CA THR A 105 -9.83 -3.06 21.10
C THR A 105 -8.44 -2.48 21.26
N ASP A 106 -7.52 -3.22 21.85
CA ASP A 106 -6.25 -2.69 22.34
C ASP A 106 -5.09 -3.51 21.82
N PHE A 107 -4.16 -2.85 21.13
CA PHE A 107 -3.04 -3.51 20.48
C PHE A 107 -1.74 -2.73 20.63
N TRP A 108 -0.64 -3.46 20.52
CA TRP A 108 0.71 -2.93 20.54
C TRP A 108 1.50 -3.49 19.36
N CYS A 109 2.14 -2.60 18.63
CA CYS A 109 3.16 -2.95 17.65
C CYS A 109 4.52 -2.92 18.33
N ILE A 110 5.20 -4.07 18.40
CA ILE A 110 6.40 -4.23 19.21
C ILE A 110 7.54 -4.87 18.42
N VAL A 111 8.76 -4.43 18.76
CA VAL A 111 10.04 -5.01 18.39
C VAL A 111 10.62 -5.72 19.60
N GLU A 112 10.91 -7.02 19.48
CA GLU A 112 11.54 -7.83 20.51
C GLU A 112 13.03 -7.50 20.65
N ILE A 113 13.47 -7.06 21.83
CA ILE A 113 14.86 -6.67 22.11
C ILE A 113 15.56 -7.75 22.93
N ASN A 114 16.53 -8.43 22.29
CA ASN A 114 17.31 -9.47 22.96
C ASN A 114 18.10 -8.88 24.15
N GLY A 115 17.83 -9.39 25.35
CA GLY A 115 18.54 -8.99 26.57
C GLY A 115 18.14 -7.62 27.12
N GLY A 116 17.00 -7.05 26.69
CA GLY A 116 16.49 -5.77 27.17
C GLY A 116 14.97 -5.71 27.19
N SER A 117 14.42 -4.54 27.48
CA SER A 117 12.98 -4.28 27.34
C SER A 117 12.62 -4.09 25.87
N ASP A 118 11.53 -4.71 25.45
CA ASP A 118 11.03 -4.52 24.09
C ASP A 118 10.60 -3.08 23.85
N ASP A 119 10.53 -2.72 22.59
CA ASP A 119 10.21 -1.37 22.17
C ASP A 119 8.97 -1.38 21.28
N GLY A 120 7.97 -0.55 21.60
CA GLY A 120 6.68 -0.64 20.92
C GLY A 120 5.79 0.55 21.15
N THR A 121 4.74 0.60 20.34
CA THR A 121 3.74 1.67 20.36
C THR A 121 2.34 1.08 20.42
N TYR A 122 1.50 1.69 21.25
CA TYR A 122 0.10 1.33 21.41
C TYR A 122 -0.76 1.94 20.29
N PHE A 123 -1.80 1.22 19.90
CA PHE A 123 -2.92 1.76 19.14
C PHE A 123 -4.23 1.15 19.58
N GLN A 124 -5.30 1.94 19.48
CA GLN A 124 -6.65 1.50 19.79
C GLN A 124 -7.44 1.19 18.51
N MET A 125 -8.26 0.16 18.55
CA MET A 125 -9.19 -0.22 17.51
C MET A 125 -10.62 0.03 17.99
N SER A 126 -11.32 0.93 17.29
CA SER A 126 -12.71 1.29 17.52
C SER A 126 -13.61 0.43 16.65
N VAL A 127 -14.03 -0.71 17.18
CA VAL A 127 -14.87 -1.68 16.46
C VAL A 127 -16.34 -1.25 16.49
N THR A 128 -16.95 -1.07 15.32
CA THR A 128 -18.37 -0.66 15.22
C THR A 128 -19.27 -1.79 14.72
N ARG A 129 -20.52 -1.82 15.21
CA ARG A 129 -21.60 -2.69 14.72
C ARG A 129 -22.39 -2.01 13.59
N GLY A 130 -22.89 -2.81 12.64
CA GLY A 130 -23.82 -2.33 11.60
C GLY A 130 -23.17 -1.46 10.51
N LYS A 131 -23.93 -0.52 9.95
CA LYS A 131 -23.46 0.40 8.87
C LYS A 131 -22.70 1.62 9.38
N ASN A 132 -22.44 1.70 10.69
CA ASN A 132 -21.88 2.90 11.34
C ASN A 132 -20.35 2.88 11.32
N ARG A 133 -19.73 2.88 10.13
CA ARG A 133 -18.28 3.10 9.99
C ARG A 133 -18.02 4.59 10.17
N THR A 134 -17.12 4.94 11.10
CA THR A 134 -16.88 6.35 11.45
C THR A 134 -15.79 7.00 10.62
N LEU A 135 -14.80 6.22 10.16
CA LEU A 135 -13.79 6.60 9.17
C LEU A 135 -13.34 5.36 8.40
N TYR A 136 -13.39 5.37 7.06
CA TYR A 136 -12.95 4.24 6.24
C TYR A 136 -12.57 4.66 4.81
N VAL A 137 -11.89 3.75 4.12
CA VAL A 137 -11.56 3.82 2.68
C VAL A 137 -12.09 2.56 1.98
N ASP A 138 -12.29 2.64 0.66
CA ASP A 138 -12.73 1.48 -0.13
C ASP A 138 -11.64 0.39 -0.17
N HIS A 139 -10.39 0.81 -0.32
CA HIS A 139 -9.21 -0.05 -0.32
C HIS A 139 -8.07 0.63 0.43
N GLN A 140 -7.35 -0.14 1.27
CA GLN A 140 -6.14 0.38 1.92
C GLN A 140 -4.95 0.40 0.97
N GLU A 141 -4.95 -0.39 -0.10
CA GLU A 141 -3.91 -0.34 -1.12
C GLU A 141 -4.40 0.49 -2.31
N VAL A 142 -3.63 1.51 -2.68
CA VAL A 142 -3.93 2.37 -3.82
C VAL A 142 -2.70 2.44 -4.72
N THR A 143 -2.86 2.04 -5.98
CA THR A 143 -1.80 2.13 -6.99
C THR A 143 -1.87 3.48 -7.70
N GLY A 144 -0.73 4.16 -7.79
CA GLY A 144 -0.53 5.37 -8.59
C GLY A 144 0.62 5.20 -9.59
N PHE A 145 0.73 6.11 -10.56
CA PHE A 145 1.77 6.06 -11.59
C PHE A 145 2.63 7.32 -11.56
N ILE A 146 3.92 7.15 -11.90
CA ILE A 146 4.88 8.26 -11.93
C ILE A 146 4.37 9.40 -12.83
N GLY A 147 4.43 10.62 -12.31
CA GLY A 147 4.02 11.85 -12.98
C GLY A 147 2.50 12.08 -13.05
N GLU A 148 1.69 11.07 -12.70
CA GLU A 148 0.24 11.19 -12.68
C GLU A 148 -0.27 11.66 -11.30
N GLN A 149 -1.58 11.91 -11.24
CA GLN A 149 -2.28 12.19 -10.00
C GLN A 149 -3.08 10.97 -9.55
N THR A 150 -3.18 10.75 -8.24
CA THR A 150 -4.01 9.69 -7.65
C THR A 150 -4.92 10.28 -6.59
N THR A 151 -6.18 9.85 -6.60
CA THR A 151 -7.22 10.35 -5.67
C THR A 151 -7.66 9.24 -4.74
N ILE A 152 -7.63 9.54 -3.43
CA ILE A 152 -8.04 8.68 -2.34
C ILE A 152 -9.34 9.27 -1.77
N LYS A 153 -10.36 8.43 -1.58
CA LYS A 153 -11.63 8.81 -0.94
C LYS A 153 -11.64 8.33 0.51
N CYS A 154 -11.83 9.26 1.43
CA CYS A 154 -11.97 8.97 2.85
C CYS A 154 -13.39 9.32 3.30
N TYR A 155 -14.16 8.28 3.61
CA TYR A 155 -15.54 8.42 4.07
C TYR A 155 -15.56 8.55 5.59
N TYR A 156 -16.40 9.43 6.10
CA TYR A 156 -16.40 9.75 7.53
C TYR A 156 -17.79 10.07 8.06
N GLN A 157 -17.99 9.79 9.35
CA GLN A 157 -19.16 10.24 10.12
C GLN A 157 -18.78 11.19 11.26
N ASN A 158 -17.54 11.13 11.74
CA ASN A 158 -17.04 11.99 12.81
C ASN A 158 -16.89 13.45 12.40
N SER A 159 -16.97 14.35 13.39
CA SER A 159 -16.56 15.74 13.25
C SER A 159 -15.04 15.88 13.32
N GLY A 160 -14.54 17.06 12.96
CA GLY A 160 -13.12 17.38 12.97
C GLY A 160 -12.63 17.83 11.60
N GLN A 161 -11.36 18.25 11.54
CA GLN A 161 -10.69 18.65 10.30
C GLN A 161 -10.17 17.41 9.57
N ALA A 162 -10.27 17.37 8.23
CA ALA A 162 -9.58 16.35 7.45
C ALA A 162 -8.06 16.57 7.53
N LYS A 163 -7.31 15.48 7.66
CA LYS A 163 -5.87 15.51 7.52
C LYS A 163 -5.41 14.34 6.68
N TRP A 164 -4.31 14.55 5.96
CA TRP A 164 -3.58 13.52 5.23
C TRP A 164 -2.13 13.55 5.67
N CYS A 165 -1.62 12.42 6.14
CA CYS A 165 -0.28 12.37 6.73
C CYS A 165 0.48 11.14 6.25
N ARG A 166 1.79 11.29 6.10
CA ARG A 166 2.71 10.16 5.97
C ARG A 166 2.92 9.55 7.36
N VAL A 167 2.89 8.22 7.49
CA VAL A 167 3.11 7.58 8.80
C VAL A 167 4.52 7.92 9.29
N GLY A 168 4.63 8.45 10.51
CA GLY A 168 5.91 8.92 11.07
C GLY A 168 6.49 10.16 10.37
N GLY A 169 5.71 10.85 9.53
CA GLY A 169 6.16 11.97 8.71
C GLY A 169 5.20 13.16 8.75
N PRO A 170 5.31 14.07 7.76
CA PRO A 170 4.55 15.32 7.76
C PRO A 170 3.07 15.11 7.42
N CYS A 171 2.28 16.14 7.76
CA CYS A 171 0.83 16.18 7.62
C CYS A 171 0.39 17.40 6.82
N VAL A 172 -0.63 17.21 5.98
CA VAL A 172 -1.39 18.27 5.32
C VAL A 172 -2.77 18.35 5.96
N THR A 173 -3.14 19.56 6.41
CA THR A 173 -4.42 19.85 7.09
C THR A 173 -5.25 20.92 6.40
N GLN A 174 -4.64 21.66 5.48
CA GLN A 174 -5.30 22.69 4.66
C GLN A 174 -5.76 22.08 3.33
N SER A 175 -6.49 22.85 2.53
CA SER A 175 -6.97 22.43 1.20
C SER A 175 -5.84 22.10 0.23
N GLN A 176 -4.64 22.65 0.47
CA GLN A 176 -3.44 22.38 -0.31
C GLN A 176 -2.22 22.33 0.63
N GLY A 177 -1.27 21.45 0.32
CA GLY A 177 0.02 21.35 0.99
C GLY A 177 0.99 20.47 0.22
N SER A 178 2.08 20.06 0.87
CA SER A 178 3.04 19.12 0.29
C SER A 178 3.58 18.16 1.33
N ILE A 179 3.87 16.93 0.92
CA ILE A 179 4.58 15.91 1.68
C ILE A 179 5.78 15.51 0.81
N ASP A 180 7.00 15.67 1.34
CA ASP A 180 8.26 15.28 0.67
C ASP A 180 8.40 15.83 -0.77
N GLY A 181 7.88 17.05 -1.00
CA GLY A 181 7.90 17.72 -2.30
C GLY A 181 6.79 17.31 -3.27
N THR A 182 5.93 16.38 -2.88
CA THR A 182 4.74 15.97 -3.65
C THR A 182 3.54 16.80 -3.23
N THR A 183 2.79 17.32 -4.21
CA THR A 183 1.67 18.24 -3.93
C THR A 183 0.44 17.45 -3.54
N VAL A 184 -0.21 17.88 -2.46
CA VAL A 184 -1.42 17.25 -1.92
C VAL A 184 -2.55 18.26 -1.88
N PHE A 185 -3.72 17.85 -2.37
CA PHE A 185 -4.96 18.61 -2.30
C PHE A 185 -5.98 17.85 -1.45
N ILE A 186 -6.63 18.54 -0.50
CA ILE A 186 -7.73 18.01 0.31
C ILE A 186 -9.01 18.74 -0.10
N ASN A 187 -10.01 18.00 -0.54
CA ASN A 187 -11.29 18.54 -0.99
C ASN A 187 -12.46 17.93 -0.19
N GLU A 188 -13.30 18.79 0.38
CA GLU A 188 -14.46 18.43 1.21
C GLU A 188 -15.81 18.88 0.59
N THR A 189 -15.90 19.01 -0.74
CA THR A 189 -17.14 19.48 -1.40
C THR A 189 -18.32 18.50 -1.29
N LEU A 190 -18.04 17.21 -1.06
CA LEU A 190 -19.06 16.17 -0.99
C LEU A 190 -19.44 15.87 0.46
N PRO A 191 -20.72 15.60 0.75
CA PRO A 191 -21.14 15.25 2.10
C PRO A 191 -20.55 13.89 2.50
N ARG A 192 -20.01 13.81 3.73
CA ARG A 192 -19.51 12.58 4.37
C ARG A 192 -18.35 11.89 3.64
N VAL A 193 -17.69 12.58 2.72
CA VAL A 193 -16.46 12.11 2.08
C VAL A 193 -15.56 13.29 1.77
N PHE A 194 -14.27 13.16 2.08
CA PHE A 194 -13.26 14.06 1.55
C PHE A 194 -12.30 13.29 0.66
N THR A 195 -11.81 13.96 -0.37
CA THR A 195 -10.84 13.39 -1.29
C THR A 195 -9.47 13.98 -1.06
N VAL A 196 -8.46 13.12 -1.06
CA VAL A 196 -7.06 13.51 -1.09
C VAL A 196 -6.53 13.23 -2.48
N THR A 197 -6.02 14.24 -3.17
CA THR A 197 -5.36 14.08 -4.46
C THR A 197 -3.88 14.36 -4.31
N MET A 198 -3.04 13.34 -4.56
CA MET A 198 -1.60 13.47 -4.66
C MET A 198 -1.24 13.68 -6.14
N SER A 199 -0.50 14.75 -6.45
CA SER A 199 -0.18 15.16 -7.83
C SER A 199 1.32 15.07 -8.10
N GLY A 200 1.68 14.58 -9.29
CA GLY A 200 3.06 14.48 -9.73
C GLY A 200 3.81 13.39 -8.97
N LEU A 201 3.21 12.21 -8.85
CA LEU A 201 3.77 11.11 -8.06
C LEU A 201 5.17 10.70 -8.52
N LYS A 202 5.99 10.30 -7.57
CA LYS A 202 7.35 9.78 -7.75
C LYS A 202 7.50 8.44 -7.03
N MET A 203 8.54 7.69 -7.36
CA MET A 203 8.75 6.37 -6.74
C MET A 203 8.85 6.46 -5.22
N GLU A 204 9.52 7.50 -4.70
CA GLU A 204 9.69 7.79 -3.28
C GLU A 204 8.40 8.15 -2.52
N ASP A 205 7.32 8.48 -3.24
CA ASP A 205 6.01 8.71 -2.62
C ASP A 205 5.36 7.40 -2.15
N SER A 206 5.87 6.25 -2.60
CA SER A 206 5.40 4.94 -2.14
C SER A 206 5.59 4.81 -0.64
N GLY A 207 4.56 4.32 0.05
CA GLY A 207 4.62 4.15 1.49
C GLY A 207 3.26 4.18 2.14
N TRP A 208 3.28 4.17 3.47
CA TRP A 208 2.08 4.24 4.29
C TRP A 208 1.74 5.67 4.66
N TYR A 209 0.47 6.00 4.44
CA TYR A 209 -0.17 7.24 4.81
C TYR A 209 -1.40 6.91 5.65
N TRP A 210 -2.07 7.94 6.14
CA TRP A 210 -3.41 7.82 6.67
C TRP A 210 -4.19 9.09 6.43
N CYS A 211 -5.48 8.91 6.20
CA CYS A 211 -6.42 10.01 6.35
C CYS A 211 -7.00 9.99 7.76
N SER A 212 -7.27 11.17 8.31
CA SER A 212 -7.88 11.30 9.64
C SER A 212 -9.04 12.26 9.68
N ARG A 213 -9.95 12.00 10.61
CA ARG A 213 -11.03 12.92 11.01
C ARG A 213 -11.22 12.80 12.53
N GLY A 214 -10.96 13.88 13.25
CA GLY A 214 -10.93 13.85 14.72
C GLY A 214 -9.74 13.06 15.26
N ASP A 215 -10.02 12.06 16.09
CA ASP A 215 -9.04 11.13 16.70
C ASP A 215 -8.82 9.86 15.87
N LEU A 216 -9.67 9.59 14.88
CA LEU A 216 -9.59 8.41 14.02
C LEU A 216 -8.62 8.60 12.87
N GLN A 217 -7.84 7.56 12.60
CA GLN A 217 -6.87 7.46 11.52
C GLN A 217 -7.16 6.18 10.71
N MET A 218 -7.14 6.27 9.39
CA MET A 218 -7.33 5.13 8.50
C MET A 218 -6.09 4.97 7.61
N PRO A 219 -5.23 3.96 7.88
CA PRO A 219 -4.05 3.69 7.05
C PRO A 219 -4.38 3.38 5.59
N VAL A 220 -3.58 3.94 4.69
CA VAL A 220 -3.60 3.72 3.24
C VAL A 220 -2.17 3.58 2.75
N GLN A 221 -1.86 2.48 2.05
CA GLN A 221 -0.61 2.24 1.36
C GLN A 221 -0.70 2.75 -0.07
N ILE A 222 0.14 3.73 -0.40
CA ILE A 222 0.34 4.19 -1.77
C ILE A 222 1.47 3.37 -2.39
N ILE A 223 1.18 2.77 -3.55
CA ILE A 223 2.16 2.03 -4.35
C ILE A 223 2.33 2.76 -5.67
N VAL A 224 3.46 3.45 -5.84
CA VAL A 224 3.78 4.10 -7.10
C VAL A 224 4.51 3.13 -8.02
N ARG A 225 4.06 3.05 -9.27
CA ARG A 225 4.65 2.19 -10.30
C ARG A 225 5.02 3.01 -11.53
N GLU A 226 5.96 2.50 -12.30
CA GLU A 226 6.13 2.97 -13.67
C GLU A 226 4.84 2.69 -14.46
N LYS A 227 4.52 3.60 -15.38
CA LYS A 227 3.40 3.39 -16.28
C LYS A 227 3.68 2.13 -17.10
N PRO A 228 2.70 1.25 -17.31
CA PRO A 228 2.85 0.18 -18.27
C PRO A 228 3.14 0.85 -19.62
N SER A 229 4.37 0.74 -20.11
CA SER A 229 4.64 1.05 -21.49
C SER A 229 3.73 0.13 -22.30
N THR A 230 2.83 0.71 -23.08
CA THR A 230 2.32 0.02 -24.27
C THR A 230 3.56 -0.33 -25.06
N SER A 231 4.11 -1.52 -24.84
CA SER A 231 4.91 -2.15 -25.86
C SER A 231 3.97 -2.13 -27.05
N ASN A 232 4.32 -1.31 -28.04
CA ASN A 232 3.87 -1.58 -29.38
C ASN A 232 4.13 -3.07 -29.53
N LEU A 233 3.09 -3.91 -29.61
CA LEU A 233 3.25 -5.21 -30.23
C LEU A 233 3.82 -4.85 -31.58
N SER A 234 5.14 -4.91 -31.66
CA SER A 234 5.97 -4.47 -32.77
C SER A 234 5.25 -4.93 -34.02
N GLY A 235 5.04 -4.06 -35.01
CA GLY A 235 4.25 -4.36 -36.21
C GLY A 235 4.54 -5.75 -36.78
N SER A 236 5.77 -6.25 -36.58
CA SER A 236 6.19 -7.65 -36.69
C SER A 236 5.22 -8.73 -36.16
N PHE A 237 4.73 -8.66 -34.91
CA PHE A 237 3.80 -9.66 -34.35
C PHE A 237 2.42 -9.61 -35.02
N MET A 238 1.91 -8.41 -35.32
CA MET A 238 0.66 -8.25 -36.06
C MET A 238 0.80 -8.77 -37.49
N ILE A 239 1.94 -8.52 -38.16
CA ILE A 239 2.26 -9.06 -39.49
C ILE A 239 2.32 -10.59 -39.46
N VAL A 240 2.92 -11.20 -38.44
CA VAL A 240 2.97 -12.66 -38.29
C VAL A 240 1.58 -13.24 -38.13
N ILE A 241 0.72 -12.63 -37.30
CA ILE A 241 -0.67 -13.08 -37.11
C ILE A 241 -1.48 -12.96 -38.41
N ILE A 242 -1.37 -11.83 -39.12
CA ILE A 242 -2.05 -11.61 -40.40
C ILE A 242 -1.55 -12.62 -41.45
N SER A 243 -0.24 -12.87 -41.51
CA SER A 243 0.37 -13.82 -42.45
C SER A 243 -0.08 -15.26 -42.19
N LEU A 244 -0.11 -15.68 -40.91
CA LEU A 244 -0.65 -16.99 -40.49
C LEU A 244 -2.14 -17.13 -40.85
N SER A 245 -2.92 -16.08 -40.62
CA SER A 245 -4.36 -16.08 -40.93
C SER A 245 -4.60 -16.24 -42.44
N LEU A 246 -3.85 -15.50 -43.27
CA LEU A 246 -3.92 -15.62 -44.73
C LEU A 246 -3.49 -17.02 -45.21
N PHE A 247 -2.43 -17.58 -44.62
CA PHE A 247 -1.98 -18.92 -44.96
C PHE A 247 -3.04 -19.99 -44.66
N ILE A 248 -3.69 -19.92 -43.49
CA ILE A 248 -4.77 -20.83 -43.13
C ILE A 248 -5.94 -20.71 -44.12
N ILE A 249 -6.33 -19.50 -44.51
CA ILE A 249 -7.38 -19.28 -45.51
C ILE A 249 -7.02 -19.91 -46.85
N MET A 250 -5.78 -19.74 -47.32
CA MET A 250 -5.31 -20.33 -48.58
C MET A 250 -5.33 -21.87 -48.54
N VAL A 251 -4.91 -22.47 -47.42
CA VAL A 251 -4.99 -23.92 -47.21
C VAL A 251 -6.44 -24.39 -47.24
N CYS A 252 -7.35 -23.70 -46.54
CA CYS A 252 -8.78 -24.01 -46.56
C CYS A 252 -9.37 -23.92 -47.98
N LEU A 253 -9.10 -22.84 -48.73
CA LEU A 253 -9.58 -22.68 -50.10
C LEU A 253 -9.04 -23.77 -51.02
N SER A 254 -7.75 -24.10 -50.92
CA SER A 254 -7.16 -25.19 -51.72
C SER A 254 -7.78 -26.55 -51.41
N SER A 255 -8.07 -26.83 -50.14
CA SER A 255 -8.73 -28.07 -49.70
C SER A 255 -10.18 -28.15 -50.19
N LEU A 256 -10.91 -27.04 -50.20
CA LEU A 256 -12.27 -26.95 -50.73
C LEU A 256 -12.29 -27.15 -52.25
N ILE A 257 -11.37 -26.50 -52.97
CA ILE A 257 -11.22 -26.67 -54.42
C ILE A 257 -10.89 -28.13 -54.74
N TRP A 258 -9.94 -28.73 -54.02
CA TRP A 258 -9.59 -30.14 -54.17
C TRP A 258 -10.80 -31.06 -53.92
N PHE A 259 -11.58 -30.78 -52.86
CA PHE A 259 -12.79 -31.54 -52.56
C PHE A 259 -13.86 -31.40 -53.66
N CYS A 260 -14.05 -30.19 -54.20
CA CYS A 260 -14.94 -29.93 -55.33
C CYS A 260 -14.51 -30.69 -56.60
N ILE A 261 -13.23 -30.66 -56.94
CA ILE A 261 -12.68 -31.40 -58.09
C ILE A 261 -12.88 -32.91 -57.89
N LYS A 262 -12.57 -33.44 -56.70
CA LYS A 262 -12.77 -34.85 -56.38
C LYS A 262 -14.26 -35.25 -56.43
N ARG A 263 -15.17 -34.36 -56.01
CA ARG A 263 -16.61 -34.57 -56.11
C ARG A 263 -17.10 -34.59 -57.56
N GLN A 264 -16.61 -33.68 -58.41
CA GLN A 264 -16.94 -33.69 -59.84
C GLN A 264 -16.38 -34.92 -60.56
N SER A 265 -15.14 -35.34 -60.25
CA SER A 265 -14.56 -36.57 -60.79
C SER A 265 -15.37 -37.82 -60.41
N LYS A 266 -15.81 -37.94 -59.14
CA LYS A 266 -16.71 -39.02 -58.72
C LYS A 266 -18.07 -38.95 -59.40
N SER A 267 -18.65 -37.76 -59.56
CA SER A 267 -19.92 -37.56 -60.26
C SER A 267 -19.82 -37.98 -61.73
N TRP A 268 -18.74 -37.58 -62.42
CA TRP A 268 -18.49 -37.94 -63.81
C TRP A 268 -18.29 -39.45 -63.99
N LEU A 269 -17.56 -40.11 -63.09
CA LEU A 269 -17.42 -41.58 -63.06
C LEU A 269 -18.77 -42.30 -62.85
N ILE A 270 -19.69 -41.75 -62.05
CA ILE A 270 -21.04 -42.30 -61.88
C ILE A 270 -21.88 -42.10 -63.15
N THR A 271 -21.83 -40.92 -63.77
CA THR A 271 -22.55 -40.64 -65.03
C THR A 271 -22.04 -41.51 -66.19
N VAL A 272 -20.72 -41.72 -66.30
CA VAL A 272 -20.13 -42.58 -67.34
C VAL A 272 -20.48 -44.05 -67.09
N LYS A 273 -20.49 -44.54 -65.82
CA LYS A 273 -20.96 -45.90 -65.51
C LYS A 273 -22.45 -46.09 -65.80
N ALA A 274 -23.29 -45.09 -65.54
CA ALA A 274 -24.74 -45.18 -65.82
C ALA A 274 -25.03 -45.23 -67.33
N ASN A 275 -24.21 -44.59 -68.16
CA ASN A 275 -24.34 -44.62 -69.62
C ASN A 275 -23.78 -45.90 -70.27
N PHE A 276 -23.04 -46.74 -69.52
CA PHE A 276 -22.54 -48.04 -70.00
C PHE A 276 -23.44 -49.23 -69.63
N ILE A 277 -24.48 -49.01 -68.82
CA ILE A 277 -25.44 -50.06 -68.37
C ILE A 277 -26.79 -49.93 -69.11
N LYS A 278 -26.84 -49.14 -70.19
CA LYS A 278 -27.98 -49.03 -71.11
C LYS A 278 -27.59 -49.57 -72.48
#